data_AF-A0A3D2MZH1-F1
#
_entry.id   AF-A0A3D2MZH1-F1
#
_cell.length_a   1.000
_cell.length_b   1.000
_cell.length_c   1.000
_cell.angle_alpha   90.00
_cell.angle_beta   90.00
_cell.angle_gamma   90.00
#
_symmetry.space_group_name_H-M   'P 1'
#
loop_
_entity.id
_entity.type
_entity.pdbx_description
1 polymer ?
#
loop_
_entity_poly.entity_id
_entity_poly.type
_entity_poly.pdbx_seq_one_letter_code
_entity_poly.pdbx_strand_id
1 'polypeptide(L)'
;AKAYKGIAVSSGNSFVHETESQVILNGSRDINFTMDLVLKDIGLFQSMADQAGVPLEISPKLIDIFEDGQSRFGEREWSPNIIRRLEEACGASVLAAGFPAQIVDDEPEERGYEVRPRGSDS
;
A
#
# COMPACT_ATOMS: atom_id res chain seq x y z
N ALA A 1 0.28 -16.82 9.16
CA ALA A 1 1.12 -16.47 10.33
C ALA A 1 2.63 -16.76 10.17
N LYS A 2 3.09 -17.98 9.83
CA LYS A 2 4.54 -18.27 9.71
C LYS A 2 5.25 -17.40 8.65
N ALA A 3 4.69 -17.31 7.44
CA ALA A 3 5.22 -16.46 6.38
C ALA A 3 5.30 -14.98 6.80
N TYR A 4 4.23 -14.45 7.40
CA TYR A 4 4.21 -13.08 7.95
C TYR A 4 5.39 -12.81 8.90
N LYS A 5 5.60 -13.68 9.89
CA LYS A 5 6.72 -13.55 10.84
C LYS A 5 8.07 -13.67 10.17
N GLY A 6 8.21 -14.59 9.21
CA GLY A 6 9.45 -14.78 8.46
C GLY A 6 9.84 -13.55 7.64
N ILE A 7 8.87 -12.90 6.99
CA ILE A 7 9.10 -11.64 6.26
C ILE A 7 9.44 -10.51 7.23
N ALA A 8 8.69 -10.40 8.35
CA ALA A 8 8.87 -9.33 9.33
C ALA A 8 10.28 -9.28 9.94
N VAL A 9 10.95 -10.43 10.10
CA VAL A 9 12.33 -10.50 10.62
C VAL A 9 13.41 -10.56 9.54
N SER A 10 13.05 -10.27 8.28
CA SER A 10 13.94 -10.39 7.12
C SER A 10 14.03 -9.08 6.33
N SER A 11 14.85 -9.05 5.28
CA SER A 11 15.03 -7.89 4.41
C SER A 11 13.78 -7.50 3.61
N GLY A 12 12.76 -8.36 3.58
CA GLY A 12 11.46 -8.09 2.96
C GLY A 12 10.49 -7.32 3.86
N ASN A 13 10.88 -6.98 5.09
CA ASN A 13 10.03 -6.20 5.99
C ASN A 13 9.85 -4.76 5.48
N SER A 14 8.70 -4.16 5.78
CA SER A 14 8.36 -2.77 5.45
C SER A 14 7.22 -2.30 6.33
N PHE A 15 7.02 -0.99 6.43
CA PHE A 15 5.86 -0.42 7.11
C PHE A 15 4.53 -1.00 6.57
N VAL A 16 4.42 -1.17 5.25
CA VAL A 16 3.26 -1.80 4.59
C VAL A 16 3.08 -3.24 5.06
N HIS A 17 4.16 -4.02 5.19
CA HIS A 17 4.07 -5.38 5.70
C HIS A 17 3.68 -5.43 7.18
N GLU A 18 4.16 -4.47 7.98
CA GLU A 18 3.79 -4.36 9.39
C GLU A 18 2.37 -3.84 9.61
N THR A 19 1.70 -3.28 8.59
CA THR A 19 0.37 -2.70 8.69
C THR A 19 -0.63 -3.42 7.77
N GLU A 20 -0.60 -3.16 6.48
CA GLU A 20 -1.56 -3.65 5.47
C GLU A 20 -1.63 -5.19 5.41
N SER A 21 -0.50 -5.91 5.53
CA SER A 21 -0.52 -7.38 5.53
C SER A 21 -1.38 -7.94 6.67
N GLN A 22 -1.48 -7.24 7.81
CA GLN A 22 -2.28 -7.71 8.94
C GLN A 22 -3.78 -7.66 8.61
N VAL A 23 -4.27 -6.54 8.08
CA VAL A 23 -5.68 -6.39 7.70
C VAL A 23 -6.06 -7.23 6.48
N ILE A 24 -5.09 -7.52 5.58
CA ILE A 24 -5.26 -8.53 4.53
C ILE A 24 -5.47 -9.91 5.16
N LEU A 25 -4.59 -10.34 6.07
CA LEU A 25 -4.67 -11.65 6.70
C LEU A 25 -5.91 -11.80 7.58
N ASN A 26 -6.36 -10.73 8.24
CA ASN A 26 -7.64 -10.70 8.94
C ASN A 26 -8.83 -10.85 7.99
N GLY A 27 -8.76 -10.19 6.84
CA GLY A 27 -9.79 -10.15 5.82
C GLY A 27 -10.62 -8.86 5.80
N SER A 28 -10.52 -8.02 6.82
CA SER A 28 -11.16 -6.69 6.85
C SER A 28 -10.69 -5.81 5.70
N ARG A 29 -9.39 -5.89 5.36
CA ARG A 29 -8.71 -5.06 4.35
C ARG A 29 -8.90 -3.55 4.58
N ASP A 30 -9.27 -3.17 5.79
CA ASP A 30 -9.58 -1.81 6.18
C ASP A 30 -8.31 -1.10 6.65
N ILE A 31 -7.75 -0.28 5.77
CA ILE A 31 -6.62 0.62 6.05
C ILE A 31 -7.03 2.10 5.91
N ASN A 32 -8.33 2.39 5.75
CA ASN A 32 -8.85 3.73 5.48
C ASN A 32 -8.22 4.46 4.27
N PHE A 33 -7.80 3.72 3.24
CA PHE A 33 -7.26 4.29 2.00
C PHE A 33 -7.80 3.56 0.78
N THR A 34 -8.32 4.30 -0.20
CA THR A 34 -9.06 3.75 -1.35
C THR A 34 -8.21 3.66 -2.62
N MET A 35 -8.63 2.80 -3.56
CA MET A 35 -7.96 2.60 -4.85
C MET A 35 -7.76 3.91 -5.63
N ASP A 36 -8.76 4.77 -5.66
CA ASP A 36 -8.69 6.06 -6.37
C ASP A 36 -7.67 7.02 -5.74
N LEU A 37 -7.51 6.99 -4.42
CA LEU A 37 -6.49 7.78 -3.72
C LEU A 37 -5.09 7.26 -4.02
N VAL A 38 -4.89 5.94 -4.11
CA VAL A 38 -3.62 5.37 -4.56
C VAL A 38 -3.31 5.83 -5.99
N LEU A 39 -4.26 5.68 -6.92
CA LEU A 39 -4.10 6.08 -8.32
C LEU A 39 -3.77 7.58 -8.45
N LYS A 40 -4.44 8.42 -7.67
CA LYS A 40 -4.18 9.86 -7.62
C LYS A 40 -2.73 10.15 -7.21
N ASP A 41 -2.22 9.52 -6.16
CA ASP A 41 -0.86 9.78 -5.67
C ASP A 41 0.22 9.21 -6.61
N ILE A 42 0.08 7.98 -7.10
CA ILE A 42 1.07 7.38 -8.03
C ILE A 42 1.04 8.06 -9.40
N GLY A 43 -0.14 8.51 -9.86
CA GLY A 43 -0.28 9.27 -11.11
C GLY A 43 0.38 10.66 -11.03
N LEU A 44 0.27 11.33 -9.88
CA LEU A 44 1.00 12.58 -9.61
C LEU A 44 2.52 12.34 -9.67
N PHE A 45 3.00 11.29 -9.00
CA PHE A 45 4.42 10.94 -9.00
C PHE A 45 4.95 10.60 -10.40
N GLN A 46 4.21 9.80 -11.18
CA GLN A 46 4.57 9.47 -12.56
C GLN A 46 4.65 10.73 -13.42
N SER A 47 3.66 11.64 -13.30
CA SER A 47 3.64 12.89 -14.06
C SER A 47 4.87 13.77 -13.77
N MET A 48 5.31 13.83 -12.50
CA MET A 48 6.54 14.54 -12.13
C MET A 48 7.79 13.89 -12.72
N ALA A 49 7.85 12.56 -12.71
CA ALA A 49 8.98 11.82 -13.30
C ALA A 49 9.08 12.03 -14.81
N ASP A 50 7.93 12.01 -15.52
CA ASP A 50 7.86 12.27 -16.96
C ASP A 50 8.35 13.69 -17.29
N GLN A 51 7.93 14.69 -16.51
CA GLN A 51 8.40 16.07 -16.65
C GLN A 51 9.91 16.22 -16.42
N ALA A 52 10.47 15.43 -15.49
CA ALA A 52 11.89 15.41 -15.20
C ALA A 52 12.71 14.52 -16.15
N GLY A 53 12.06 13.79 -17.07
CA GLY A 53 12.71 12.84 -17.97
C GLY A 53 13.30 11.61 -17.27
N VAL A 54 12.75 11.21 -16.11
CA VAL A 54 13.21 10.07 -15.32
C VAL A 54 12.45 8.81 -15.74
N PRO A 55 13.12 7.78 -16.31
CA PRO A 55 12.45 6.60 -16.83
C PRO A 55 12.12 5.59 -15.72
N LEU A 56 11.01 5.79 -15.01
CA LEU A 56 10.56 4.87 -13.96
C LEU A 56 10.04 3.56 -14.54
N GLU A 57 10.67 2.43 -14.20
CA GLU A 57 10.28 1.11 -14.73
C GLU A 57 9.11 0.46 -13.98
N ILE A 58 8.98 0.76 -12.67
CA ILE A 58 8.02 0.11 -11.78
C ILE A 58 6.71 0.90 -11.69
N SER A 59 6.79 2.22 -11.64
CA SER A 59 5.63 3.10 -11.45
C SER A 59 4.52 2.89 -12.51
N PRO A 60 4.82 2.81 -13.83
CA PRO A 60 3.79 2.51 -14.83
C PRO A 60 3.09 1.16 -14.59
N LYS A 61 3.83 0.14 -14.14
CA LYS A 61 3.25 -1.17 -13.81
C LYS A 61 2.35 -1.12 -12.58
N LEU A 62 2.71 -0.31 -11.59
CA LEU A 62 1.86 -0.08 -10.42
C LEU A 62 0.55 0.61 -10.83
N ILE A 63 0.61 1.59 -11.73
CA ILE A 63 -0.58 2.24 -12.29
C ILE A 63 -1.47 1.19 -12.96
N ASP A 64 -0.95 0.40 -13.89
CA ASP A 64 -1.72 -0.65 -14.57
C ASP A 64 -2.37 -1.64 -13.57
N ILE A 65 -1.65 -2.01 -12.52
CA ILE A 65 -2.12 -2.90 -11.45
C ILE A 65 -3.32 -2.29 -10.73
N PHE A 66 -3.22 -1.02 -10.32
CA PHE A 66 -4.26 -0.34 -9.57
C PHE A 66 -5.45 0.08 -10.45
N GLU A 67 -5.24 0.40 -11.73
CA GLU A 67 -6.32 0.64 -12.69
C GLU A 67 -7.15 -0.64 -12.91
N ASP A 68 -6.50 -1.80 -13.07
CA ASP A 68 -7.20 -3.09 -13.14
C ASP A 68 -7.96 -3.38 -11.84
N GLY A 69 -7.32 -3.17 -10.68
CA GLY A 69 -7.97 -3.33 -9.37
C GLY A 69 -9.21 -2.45 -9.20
N GLN A 70 -9.09 -1.16 -9.53
CA GLN A 70 -10.19 -0.20 -9.50
C GLN A 70 -11.31 -0.60 -10.46
N SER A 71 -10.99 -1.03 -11.68
CA SER A 71 -12.00 -1.44 -12.67
C SER A 71 -12.84 -2.63 -12.19
N ARG A 72 -12.24 -3.54 -11.41
CA ARG A 72 -12.87 -4.76 -10.91
C ARG A 72 -13.66 -4.55 -9.63
N PHE A 73 -13.14 -3.74 -8.71
CA PHE A 73 -13.66 -3.65 -7.35
C PHE A 73 -14.29 -2.28 -7.02
N GLY A 74 -14.06 -1.27 -7.85
CA GLY A 74 -14.58 0.08 -7.69
C GLY A 74 -13.55 1.07 -7.12
N GLU A 75 -13.76 2.34 -7.42
CA GLU A 75 -12.89 3.47 -7.02
C GLU A 75 -12.74 3.60 -5.51
N ARG A 76 -13.84 3.40 -4.78
CA ARG A 76 -13.92 3.57 -3.32
C ARG A 76 -13.64 2.29 -2.54
N GLU A 77 -13.16 1.25 -3.21
CA GLU A 77 -12.71 0.02 -2.54
C GLU A 77 -11.40 0.27 -1.79
N TRP A 78 -11.19 -0.43 -0.66
CA TRP A 78 -9.94 -0.33 0.08
C TRP A 78 -8.75 -0.85 -0.71
N SER A 79 -7.65 -0.11 -0.75
CA SER A 79 -6.45 -0.45 -1.51
C SER A 79 -5.86 -1.84 -1.20
N PRO A 80 -5.91 -2.40 0.03
CA PRO A 80 -5.40 -3.74 0.29
C PRO A 80 -6.19 -4.85 -0.42
N ASN A 81 -7.40 -4.57 -0.94
CA ASN A 81 -8.12 -5.48 -1.83
C ASN A 81 -7.38 -5.74 -3.15
N ILE A 82 -6.29 -5.03 -3.44
CA ILE A 82 -5.48 -5.29 -4.63
C ILE A 82 -4.96 -6.74 -4.68
N ILE A 83 -4.77 -7.36 -3.50
CA ILE A 83 -4.40 -8.77 -3.38
C ILE A 83 -5.46 -9.72 -3.94
N ARG A 84 -6.74 -9.33 -3.96
CA ARG A 84 -7.84 -10.14 -4.50
C ARG A 84 -7.63 -10.46 -5.98
N ARG A 85 -6.89 -9.61 -6.70
CA ARG A 85 -6.49 -9.89 -8.08
C ARG A 85 -5.73 -11.22 -8.19
N LEU A 86 -4.83 -11.48 -7.25
CA LEU A 86 -4.04 -12.71 -7.17
C LEU A 86 -4.83 -13.85 -6.50
N GLU A 87 -5.62 -13.58 -5.47
CA GLU A 87 -6.50 -14.59 -4.85
C GLU A 87 -7.46 -15.21 -5.86
N GLU A 88 -8.16 -14.37 -6.65
CA GLU A 88 -9.11 -14.80 -7.66
C GLU A 88 -8.42 -15.54 -8.82
N ALA A 89 -7.24 -15.06 -9.28
CA ALA A 89 -6.49 -15.71 -10.35
C ALA A 89 -5.90 -17.07 -9.95
N CYS A 90 -5.52 -17.23 -8.69
CA CYS A 90 -4.90 -18.45 -8.18
C CYS A 90 -5.89 -19.41 -7.50
N GLY A 91 -7.16 -19.02 -7.32
CA GLY A 91 -8.13 -19.76 -6.51
C GLY A 91 -7.65 -19.94 -5.05
N ALA A 92 -6.92 -18.97 -4.53
CA ALA A 92 -6.28 -19.02 -3.22
C ALA A 92 -6.90 -17.97 -2.27
N SER A 93 -6.76 -18.19 -0.96
CA SER A 93 -7.16 -17.22 0.05
C SER A 93 -5.97 -16.90 0.97
N VAL A 94 -5.68 -15.61 1.12
CA VAL A 94 -4.58 -15.08 1.94
C VAL A 94 -5.15 -14.60 3.27
N LEU A 95 -5.74 -15.53 4.02
CA LEU A 95 -6.30 -15.27 5.34
C LEU A 95 -5.58 -16.07 6.43
N ALA A 96 -5.52 -15.53 7.64
CA ALA A 96 -5.03 -16.21 8.82
C ALA A 96 -5.67 -15.65 10.10
N ALA A 97 -5.95 -16.53 11.05
CA ALA A 97 -6.43 -16.11 12.37
C ALA A 97 -5.36 -15.34 13.16
N GLY A 98 -5.82 -14.49 14.09
CA GLY A 98 -4.98 -13.79 15.06
C GLY A 98 -4.40 -12.45 14.57
N PHE A 99 -4.89 -11.91 13.45
CA PHE A 99 -4.55 -10.57 12.97
C PHE A 99 -5.69 -9.59 13.24
N PRO A 100 -5.40 -8.31 13.54
CA PRO A 100 -6.41 -7.29 13.82
C PRO A 100 -7.20 -6.89 12.56
N ALA A 101 -8.45 -6.46 12.75
CA ALA A 101 -9.30 -5.97 11.67
C ALA A 101 -9.00 -4.51 11.27
N GLN A 102 -8.34 -3.75 12.13
CA GLN A 102 -7.94 -2.38 11.88
C GLN A 102 -6.55 -2.15 12.49
N ILE A 103 -5.79 -1.24 11.89
CA ILE A 103 -4.52 -0.78 12.45
C ILE A 103 -4.81 0.39 13.38
N VAL A 104 -4.37 0.29 14.63
CA VAL A 104 -4.49 1.34 15.63
C VAL A 104 -3.10 1.93 15.83
N ASP A 105 -3.03 3.25 15.78
CA ASP A 105 -1.85 3.99 16.17
C ASP A 105 -1.93 4.29 17.67
N ASP A 106 -0.98 3.75 18.42
CA ASP A 106 -0.87 3.93 19.87
C ASP A 106 0.15 5.03 20.24
N GLU A 107 0.77 5.68 19.25
CA GLU A 107 1.68 6.80 19.50
C GLU A 107 0.92 8.06 19.96
N PRO A 108 1.47 8.81 20.94
CA PRO A 108 0.84 10.04 21.39
C PRO A 108 0.85 11.11 20.28
N GLU A 109 -0.25 11.85 20.13
CA GLU A 109 -0.31 12.97 19.17
C GLU A 109 0.76 14.03 19.47
N GLU A 110 1.54 14.39 18.45
CA GLU A 110 2.54 15.45 18.51
C GLU A 110 2.19 16.60 17.55
N ARG A 111 2.71 17.80 17.85
CA ARG A 111 2.56 18.94 16.92
C ARG A 111 3.41 18.71 15.69
N GLY A 112 2.77 18.70 14.52
CA GLY A 112 3.47 18.67 13.23
C GLY A 112 4.45 19.84 13.08
N TYR A 113 5.59 19.57 12.45
CA TYR A 113 6.60 20.56 12.10
C TYR A 113 6.99 20.42 10.63
N GLU A 114 7.45 21.52 10.03
CA GLU A 114 7.93 21.51 8.65
C GLU A 114 9.26 20.78 8.55
N VAL A 115 9.32 19.73 7.70
CA VAL A 115 10.56 19.03 7.40
C VAL A 115 11.36 19.87 6.41
N ARG A 116 12.50 20.40 6.85
CA ARG A 116 13.46 21.08 5.96
C ARG A 116 14.36 20.04 5.27
N PRO A 117 14.33 19.93 3.93
CA PRO A 117 15.23 19.03 3.22
C PRO A 117 16.69 19.41 3.49
N ARG A 118 17.58 18.42 3.68
CA ARG A 118 19.02 18.72 3.73
C ARG A 118 19.46 19.28 2.37
N GLY A 119 19.93 20.52 2.36
CA GLY A 119 20.45 21.20 1.16
C GLY A 119 19.62 22.38 0.64
N SER A 120 18.53 22.77 1.32
CA SER A 120 17.76 23.97 0.96
C SER A 120 18.36 25.29 1.47
N ASP A 121 19.50 25.23 2.18
CA ASP A 121 20.29 26.40 2.58
C ASP A 121 21.36 26.68 1.52
N SER A 122 20.96 27.22 0.37
CA SER A 122 21.86 27.82 -0.63
C SER A 122 21.20 29.02 -1.29
#